data_AF-A0A8E2JPS7-F1
#
_entry.id   AF-A0A8E2JPS7-F1
#
_cell.length_a   1.000
_cell.length_b   1.000
_cell.length_c   1.000
_cell.angle_alpha   90.00
_cell.angle_beta   90.00
_cell.angle_gamma   90.00
#
_symmetry.space_group_name_H-M   'P 1'
#
loop_
_entity.id
_entity.type
_entity.pdbx_description
1 polymer ?
#
loop_
_entity_poly.entity_id
_entity_poly.type
_entity_poly.pdbx_seq_one_letter_code
_entity_poly.pdbx_strand_id
1 'polypeptide(L)'
;YEIYQSAGATNKRDDFISFAVPTGSYGCTLEVDFPANYPITSSGNSQVYVYAVDGPSAGSQVGTVTFASSPVAATKYVINSFTCATTMTYRMSIGSTTDAGSVAFADTKDAGITMTYNC
;
A
#
# COMPACT_ATOMS: atom_id res chain seq x y z
N TYR A 1 4.55 6.30 6.24
CA TYR A 1 3.71 5.16 6.64
C TYR A 1 4.42 4.31 7.67
N GLU A 2 3.68 3.81 8.66
CA GLU A 2 4.16 2.83 9.64
C GLU A 2 3.05 1.82 9.93
N ILE A 3 3.28 0.59 9.48
CA ILE A 3 2.38 -0.54 9.62
C ILE A 3 3.03 -1.52 10.60
N TYR A 4 2.34 -1.88 11.67
CA TYR A 4 2.91 -2.69 12.74
C TYR A 4 1.86 -3.63 13.33
N GLN A 5 2.30 -4.82 13.74
CA GLN A 5 1.56 -5.64 14.68
C GLN A 5 2.50 -6.43 15.59
N SER A 6 2.08 -6.61 16.84
CA SER A 6 2.68 -7.58 17.74
C SER A 6 2.21 -9.00 17.40
N ALA A 7 2.89 -10.00 17.97
CA ALA A 7 2.50 -11.40 17.81
C ALA A 7 1.03 -11.63 18.25
N GLY A 8 0.36 -12.59 17.60
CA GLY A 8 -1.05 -12.86 17.77
C GLY A 8 -1.96 -11.76 17.23
N ALA A 9 -1.48 -10.95 16.27
CA ALA A 9 -2.26 -9.86 15.68
C ALA A 9 -2.76 -8.82 16.71
N THR A 10 -1.98 -8.61 17.77
CA THR A 10 -2.25 -7.63 18.83
C THR A 10 -1.56 -6.30 18.55
N ASN A 11 -2.01 -5.21 19.19
CA ASN A 11 -1.46 -3.86 19.03
C ASN A 11 -1.29 -3.43 17.55
N LYS A 12 -2.30 -3.73 16.73
CA LYS A 12 -2.26 -3.41 15.31
C LYS A 12 -2.25 -1.92 15.08
N ARG A 13 -1.29 -1.48 14.30
CA ARG A 13 -1.26 -0.18 13.67
C ARG A 13 -1.37 -0.40 12.17
N ASP A 14 -2.59 -0.25 11.70
CA ASP A 14 -2.88 -0.20 10.28
C ASP A 14 -2.64 1.23 9.79
N ASP A 15 -2.33 1.34 8.51
CA ASP A 15 -2.12 2.63 7.88
C ASP A 15 -3.07 2.83 6.70
N PHE A 16 -3.46 4.07 6.44
CA PHE A 16 -4.51 4.39 5.49
C PHE A 16 -4.00 5.41 4.48
N ILE A 17 -4.30 5.16 3.21
CA ILE A 17 -3.99 6.09 2.12
C ILE A 17 -5.27 6.35 1.33
N SER A 18 -5.52 7.60 0.97
CA SER A 18 -6.69 8.02 0.20
C SER A 18 -6.27 8.86 -0.99
N PHE A 19 -6.90 8.59 -2.12
CA PHE A 19 -6.66 9.26 -3.39
C PHE A 19 -7.96 9.86 -3.91
N ALA A 20 -7.89 11.13 -4.31
CA ALA A 20 -8.98 11.79 -5.03
C ALA A 20 -8.80 11.57 -6.53
N VAL A 21 -9.80 10.99 -7.19
CA VAL A 21 -9.77 10.71 -8.63
C VAL A 21 -10.71 11.66 -9.36
N PRO A 22 -10.28 12.27 -10.46
CA PRO A 22 -11.16 13.07 -11.30
C PRO A 22 -12.40 12.28 -11.77
N THR A 23 -13.55 12.94 -11.79
CA THR A 23 -14.76 12.36 -12.39
C THR A 23 -14.54 12.09 -13.87
N GLY A 24 -14.93 10.90 -14.33
CA GLY A 24 -14.76 10.47 -15.72
C GLY A 24 -13.54 9.57 -15.96
N SER A 25 -12.63 9.45 -14.98
CA SER A 25 -11.61 8.39 -15.03
C SER A 25 -12.26 7.01 -14.97
N TYR A 26 -11.78 6.08 -15.79
CA TYR A 26 -12.37 4.74 -15.90
C TYR A 26 -11.47 3.61 -15.37
N GLY A 27 -10.15 3.77 -15.43
CA GLY A 27 -9.19 2.77 -14.95
C GLY A 27 -8.19 3.37 -13.97
N CYS A 28 -8.16 2.85 -12.75
CA CYS A 28 -7.29 3.30 -11.66
C CYS A 28 -6.33 2.18 -11.29
N THR A 29 -5.03 2.46 -11.30
CA THR A 29 -3.96 1.52 -11.00
C THR A 29 -3.24 1.97 -9.74
N LEU A 30 -3.32 1.13 -8.71
CA LEU A 30 -2.58 1.32 -7.47
C LEU A 30 -1.19 0.71 -7.63
N GLU A 31 -0.16 1.50 -7.37
CA GLU A 31 1.22 1.10 -7.57
C GLU A 31 2.12 1.58 -6.43
N VAL A 32 3.24 0.88 -6.28
CA VAL A 32 4.34 1.27 -5.41
C VAL A 32 5.41 1.89 -6.28
N ASP A 33 5.96 3.02 -5.85
CA ASP A 33 7.06 3.69 -6.53
C ASP A 33 8.08 4.12 -5.47
N PHE A 34 9.26 3.49 -5.47
CA PHE A 34 10.36 3.87 -4.60
C PHE A 34 11.60 4.18 -5.43
N PRO A 35 12.31 5.28 -5.17
CA PRO A 35 13.58 5.56 -5.82
C PRO A 35 14.65 4.55 -5.39
N ALA A 36 15.75 4.54 -6.13
CA ALA A 36 16.90 3.70 -5.77
C ALA A 36 17.40 4.04 -4.36
N ASN A 37 17.73 2.99 -3.59
CA ASN A 37 18.26 3.09 -2.24
C ASN A 37 17.32 3.80 -1.24
N TYR A 38 16.00 3.69 -1.42
CA TYR A 38 15.03 4.28 -0.50
C TYR A 38 15.03 3.55 0.86
N PRO A 39 15.08 4.27 2.00
CA PRO A 39 15.10 3.61 3.30
C PRO A 39 13.72 3.02 3.64
N ILE A 40 13.64 1.69 3.63
CA ILE A 40 12.49 0.93 4.12
C ILE A 40 12.95 0.12 5.33
N THR A 41 12.33 0.35 6.48
CA THR A 41 12.61 -0.41 7.70
C THR A 41 11.57 -1.49 7.86
N SER A 42 11.99 -2.74 8.00
CA SER A 42 11.09 -3.85 8.28
C SER A 42 11.64 -4.77 9.37
N SER A 43 10.75 -5.42 10.11
CA SER A 43 11.09 -6.39 11.14
C SER A 43 10.02 -7.48 11.21
N GLY A 44 10.41 -8.72 11.49
CA GLY A 44 9.48 -9.85 11.51
C GLY A 44 8.81 -10.05 10.15
N ASN A 45 7.49 -10.26 10.14
CA ASN A 45 6.73 -10.36 8.90
C ASN A 45 6.59 -8.98 8.23
N SER A 46 7.10 -8.87 6.99
CA SER A 46 7.07 -7.65 6.19
C SER A 46 6.07 -7.69 5.03
N GLN A 47 5.29 -8.77 4.92
CA GLN A 47 4.18 -8.83 3.97
C GLN A 47 3.05 -7.94 4.48
N VAL A 48 2.44 -7.17 3.59
CA VAL A 48 1.35 -6.25 3.89
C VAL A 48 0.16 -6.58 3.00
N TYR A 49 -1.01 -6.73 3.61
CA TYR A 49 -2.28 -6.86 2.91
C TYR A 49 -2.89 -5.49 2.71
N VAL A 50 -3.33 -5.24 1.48
CA VAL A 50 -3.99 -4.00 1.07
C VAL A 50 -5.47 -4.30 0.93
N TYR A 51 -6.30 -3.59 1.69
CA TYR A 51 -7.75 -3.69 1.68
C TYR A 51 -8.35 -2.41 1.12
N ALA A 52 -9.33 -2.52 0.23
CA ALA A 52 -10.12 -1.36 -0.18
C ALA A 52 -11.09 -0.99 0.94
N VAL A 53 -11.10 0.28 1.32
CA VAL A 53 -12.01 0.84 2.33
C VAL A 53 -13.28 1.36 1.66
N ASP A 54 -13.15 1.94 0.48
CA ASP A 54 -14.24 2.46 -0.34
C ASP A 54 -14.09 2.00 -1.81
N GLY A 55 -14.89 2.59 -2.70
CA GLY A 55 -14.90 2.27 -4.12
C GLY A 55 -15.55 0.91 -4.45
N PRO A 56 -15.34 0.39 -5.68
CA PRO A 56 -16.06 -0.80 -6.17
C PRO A 56 -15.70 -2.10 -5.45
N SER A 57 -14.56 -2.13 -4.75
CA SER A 57 -14.05 -3.32 -4.05
C SER A 57 -14.04 -3.15 -2.53
N ALA A 58 -14.81 -2.20 -1.99
CA ALA A 58 -14.87 -1.89 -0.57
C ALA A 58 -15.03 -3.16 0.31
N GLY A 59 -14.22 -3.25 1.35
CA GLY A 59 -14.17 -4.38 2.29
C GLY A 59 -13.35 -5.58 1.83
N SER A 60 -12.88 -5.61 0.59
CA SER A 60 -12.12 -6.75 0.04
C SER A 60 -10.62 -6.53 0.14
N GLN A 61 -9.85 -7.63 0.29
CA GLN A 61 -8.41 -7.59 0.07
C GLN A 61 -8.15 -7.44 -1.41
N VAL A 62 -7.47 -6.37 -1.77
CA VAL A 62 -7.23 -5.99 -3.16
C VAL A 62 -5.78 -6.19 -3.60
N GLY A 63 -4.88 -6.50 -2.67
CA GLY A 63 -3.50 -6.79 -2.99
C GLY A 63 -2.70 -7.29 -1.80
N THR A 64 -1.52 -7.79 -2.13
CA THR A 64 -0.51 -8.18 -1.16
C THR A 64 0.81 -7.63 -1.64
N VAL A 65 1.52 -6.92 -0.78
CA VAL A 65 2.79 -6.28 -1.11
C VAL A 65 3.85 -6.58 -0.07
N THR A 66 5.09 -6.68 -0.54
CA THR A 66 6.26 -6.63 0.34
C THR A 66 7.04 -5.41 -0.11
N PHE A 67 7.03 -4.35 0.71
CA PHE A 67 7.74 -3.12 0.37
C PHE A 67 9.24 -3.38 0.36
N ALA A 68 9.87 -3.10 -0.78
CA ALA A 68 11.29 -3.27 -1.00
C ALA A 68 11.76 -2.20 -1.99
N SER A 69 13.02 -1.81 -1.85
CA SER A 69 13.69 -0.88 -2.75
C SER A 69 15.02 -1.48 -3.18
N SER A 70 15.30 -1.45 -4.48
CA SER A 70 16.62 -1.82 -5.01
C SER A 70 17.66 -0.76 -4.63
N PRO A 71 18.89 -1.16 -4.27
CA PRO A 71 19.97 -0.21 -3.96
C PRO A 71 20.47 0.55 -5.20
N VAL A 72 20.17 0.08 -6.41
CA VAL A 72 20.75 0.60 -7.67
C VAL A 72 19.71 1.06 -8.70
N ALA A 73 18.43 0.77 -8.49
CA ALA A 73 17.37 1.13 -9.43
C ALA A 73 16.09 1.52 -8.71
N ALA A 74 15.27 2.37 -9.34
CA ALA A 74 13.92 2.63 -8.87
C ALA A 74 13.10 1.33 -8.88
N THR A 75 12.30 1.11 -7.84
CA THR A 75 11.44 -0.05 -7.68
C THR A 75 10.01 0.40 -7.86
N LYS A 76 9.44 0.05 -9.02
CA LYS A 76 8.06 0.36 -9.36
C LYS A 76 7.31 -0.91 -9.71
N TYR A 77 6.17 -1.15 -9.08
CA TYR A 77 5.31 -2.27 -9.42
C TYR A 77 3.84 -1.97 -9.11
N VAL A 78 2.98 -2.58 -9.92
CA VAL A 78 1.53 -2.48 -9.76
C VAL A 78 1.08 -3.44 -8.66
N ILE A 79 0.30 -2.93 -7.71
CA ILE A 79 -0.39 -3.74 -6.72
C ILE A 79 -1.60 -4.39 -7.38
N ASN A 80 -2.46 -3.56 -7.97
CA ASN A 80 -3.66 -3.98 -8.68
C ASN A 80 -4.28 -2.79 -9.45
N SER A 81 -5.23 -3.09 -10.34
CA SER A 81 -6.00 -2.13 -11.11
C SER A 81 -7.50 -2.35 -10.93
N PHE A 82 -8.25 -1.24 -10.90
CA PHE A 82 -9.68 -1.22 -10.58
C PHE A 82 -10.43 -0.26 -11.50
N THR A 83 -11.75 -0.39 -11.53
CA THR A 83 -12.61 0.70 -11.97
C THR A 83 -12.47 1.86 -11.00
N CYS A 84 -12.27 3.06 -11.52
CA CYS A 84 -12.13 4.25 -10.68
C CYS A 84 -13.45 4.61 -9.98
N ALA A 85 -13.34 5.02 -8.72
CA ALA A 85 -14.33 5.85 -8.04
C ALA A 85 -13.71 7.22 -7.73
N THR A 86 -14.53 8.22 -7.44
CA THR A 86 -14.09 9.61 -7.14
C THR A 86 -13.16 9.69 -5.93
N THR A 87 -13.27 8.73 -5.02
CA THR A 87 -12.38 8.57 -3.87
C THR A 87 -12.03 7.10 -3.78
N MET A 88 -10.73 6.82 -3.65
CA MET A 88 -10.17 5.48 -3.49
C MET A 88 -9.30 5.49 -2.24
N THR A 89 -9.74 4.80 -1.20
CA THR A 89 -9.09 4.69 0.09
C THR A 89 -8.71 3.25 0.34
N TYR A 90 -7.47 3.05 0.77
CA TYR A 90 -6.92 1.74 1.05
C TYR A 90 -6.37 1.69 2.46
N ARG A 91 -6.56 0.54 3.09
CA ARG A 91 -6.04 0.19 4.41
C ARG A 91 -4.97 -0.87 4.27
N MET A 92 -3.84 -0.64 4.90
CA MET A 92 -2.69 -1.53 4.91
C MET A 92 -2.51 -2.13 6.30
N SER A 93 -2.39 -3.45 6.36
CA SER A 93 -2.15 -4.22 7.59
C SER A 93 -1.04 -5.24 7.34
N ILE A 94 -0.28 -5.59 8.38
CA ILE A 94 0.64 -6.74 8.28
C ILE A 94 -0.15 -7.99 7.87
N GLY A 95 0.40 -8.71 6.90
CA GLY A 95 -0.15 -9.88 6.24
C GLY A 95 0.00 -11.16 7.06
N SER A 96 -0.42 -11.12 8.33
CA SER A 96 -0.48 -12.28 9.20
C SER A 96 -1.48 -12.06 10.33
N THR A 97 -2.05 -13.15 10.84
CA THR A 97 -2.90 -13.15 12.03
C THR A 97 -2.17 -13.61 13.28
N THR A 98 -0.92 -14.07 13.14
CA THR A 98 -0.15 -14.68 14.23
C THR A 98 1.21 -14.06 14.44
N ASP A 99 1.87 -13.60 13.37
CA ASP A 99 3.28 -13.21 13.44
C ASP A 99 3.41 -11.74 13.76
N ALA A 100 4.40 -11.39 14.58
CA ALA A 100 4.80 -10.01 14.73
C ALA A 100 5.42 -9.50 13.42
N GLY A 101 5.16 -8.24 13.08
CA GLY A 101 5.65 -7.64 11.86
C GLY A 101 5.63 -6.13 11.92
N SER A 102 6.58 -5.50 11.24
CA SER A 102 6.59 -4.06 11.05
C SER A 102 7.15 -3.72 9.67
N VAL A 103 6.56 -2.69 9.07
CA VAL A 103 7.10 -2.03 7.88
C VAL A 103 6.88 -0.53 8.04
N ALA A 104 7.96 0.23 7.90
CA ALA A 104 7.94 1.68 7.98
C ALA A 104 8.79 2.28 6.87
N PHE A 105 8.27 3.33 6.25
CA PHE A 105 8.96 4.13 5.26
C PHE A 105 8.38 5.55 5.28
N ALA A 106 9.19 6.54 4.95
CA ALA A 106 8.67 7.89 4.77
C ALA A 106 7.77 7.91 3.53
N ASP A 107 6.62 8.56 3.62
CA ASP A 107 5.83 8.85 2.43
C ASP A 107 6.27 10.21 1.91
N THR A 108 6.61 10.28 0.63
CA THR A 108 7.03 11.53 -0.01
C THR A 108 6.39 11.64 -1.36
N LYS A 109 6.40 12.84 -1.94
CA LYS A 109 5.88 13.08 -3.29
C LYS A 109 6.48 12.12 -4.34
N ASP A 110 7.72 11.69 -4.13
CA ASP A 110 8.52 10.93 -5.10
C ASP A 110 8.76 9.47 -4.66
N ALA A 111 8.23 9.06 -3.51
CA ALA A 111 8.46 7.72 -2.96
C ALA A 111 7.30 7.30 -2.05
N GLY A 112 6.64 6.20 -2.37
CA GLY A 112 5.52 5.69 -1.61
C GLY A 112 4.55 4.90 -2.47
N ILE A 113 3.28 4.99 -2.11
CA ILE A 113 2.18 4.36 -2.84
C ILE A 113 1.51 5.46 -3.64
N THR A 114 1.37 5.22 -4.93
CA THR A 114 0.78 6.16 -5.87
C THR A 114 -0.37 5.51 -6.61
N MET A 115 -1.23 6.34 -7.19
CA MET A 115 -2.33 5.86 -8.01
C MET A 115 -2.32 6.60 -9.34
N THR A 116 -2.19 5.83 -10.41
CA THR A 116 -2.28 6.31 -11.78
C THR A 116 -3.69 6.05 -12.29
N TYR A 117 -4.27 6.99 -13.04
CA TYR A 117 -5.62 6.85 -13.57
C TYR A 117 -5.67 7.22 -15.06
N ASN A 118 -6.53 6.50 -15.79
CA ASN A 118 -6.83 6.77 -17.19
C ASN A 118 -8.13 7.56 -17.30
N CYS A 119 -8.12 8.58 -18.16
CA CYS A 119 -9.25 9.44 -18.49
C CYS A 119 -9.69 9.22 -19.94
#